data_AF-A0A6C0ETX6-F1
#
_entry.id   AF-A0A6C0ETX6-F1
#
_cell.length_a   1.000
_cell.length_b   1.000
_cell.length_c   1.000
_cell.angle_alpha   90.00
_cell.angle_beta   90.00
_cell.angle_gamma   90.00
#
_symmetry.space_group_name_H-M   'P 1'
#
loop_
_entity.id
_entity.type
_entity.pdbx_description
1 polymer ?
#
loop_
_entity_poly.entity_id
_entity_poly.type
_entity_poly.pdbx_seq_one_letter_code
_entity_poly.pdbx_strand_id
1 'polypeptide(L)'
;MSASLFVHLFHILIVGSLFLYVGITRSNIPTFMYPILTTLGIIIILYHSFKVYKKLQVGMNPWVNYIHIFIVGPLLLYIGLNREKTQRLYFELLLMLGFASIGYHGYYLIN
;
A
#
# COMPACT_ATOMS: atom_id res chain seq x y z
N MET A 1 -3.63 -8.38 -22.02
CA MET A 1 -3.64 -7.17 -21.16
C MET A 1 -2.20 -6.76 -20.91
N SER A 2 -1.80 -5.50 -21.07
CA SER A 2 -0.41 -5.11 -20.79
C SER A 2 -0.12 -5.24 -19.30
N ALA A 3 1.10 -5.62 -18.92
CA ALA A 3 1.51 -5.71 -17.53
C ALA A 3 1.31 -4.37 -16.77
N SER A 4 1.42 -3.25 -17.49
CA SER A 4 1.14 -1.92 -16.95
C SER A 4 -0.33 -1.76 -16.54
N LEU A 5 -1.27 -2.04 -17.46
CA LEU A 5 -2.70 -1.91 -17.20
C LEU A 5 -3.15 -2.73 -15.99
N PHE A 6 -2.63 -3.95 -15.86
CA PHE A 6 -2.90 -4.81 -14.70
C PHE A 6 -2.48 -4.14 -13.38
N VAL A 7 -1.28 -3.56 -13.33
CA VAL A 7 -0.77 -2.88 -12.12
C VAL A 7 -1.66 -1.70 -11.74
N HIS A 8 -2.11 -0.90 -12.71
CA HIS A 8 -2.99 0.24 -12.45
C HIS A 8 -4.35 -0.21 -11.89
N LEU A 9 -5.02 -1.17 -12.55
CA LEU A 9 -6.31 -1.68 -12.09
C LEU A 9 -6.22 -2.35 -10.72
N PHE A 10 -5.15 -3.10 -10.46
CA PHE A 10 -4.91 -3.70 -9.15
C PHE A 10 -4.82 -2.65 -8.03
N HIS A 11 -4.07 -1.56 -8.25
CA HIS A 11 -3.93 -0.52 -7.23
C HIS A 11 -5.20 0.31 -7.03
N ILE A 12 -6.01 0.50 -8.08
CA ILE A 12 -7.29 1.21 -7.96
C ILE A 12 -8.32 0.33 -7.24
N LEU A 13 -8.55 -0.88 -7.75
CA LEU A 13 -9.68 -1.72 -7.33
C LEU A 13 -9.41 -2.48 -6.04
N ILE A 14 -8.16 -2.88 -5.78
CA ILE A 14 -7.81 -3.74 -4.64
C ILE A 14 -7.08 -2.95 -3.56
N VAL A 15 -5.96 -2.30 -3.90
CA VAL A 15 -5.14 -1.60 -2.89
C VAL A 15 -5.86 -0.35 -2.38
N GLY A 16 -6.36 0.48 -3.29
CA GLY A 16 -7.09 1.70 -2.96
C GLY A 16 -8.33 1.42 -2.12
N SER A 17 -9.16 0.47 -2.54
CA SER A 17 -10.38 0.10 -1.80
C SER A 17 -10.08 -0.46 -0.40
N LEU A 18 -9.06 -1.32 -0.25
CA LEU A 18 -8.62 -1.82 1.05
C LEU A 18 -8.17 -0.67 1.96
N PHE A 19 -7.37 0.26 1.44
CA PHE A 19 -6.84 1.38 2.23
C PHE A 19 -7.94 2.36 2.63
N LEU A 20 -8.88 2.65 1.73
CA LEU A 20 -10.06 3.46 2.05
C LEU A 20 -10.92 2.78 3.12
N TYR A 21 -11.21 1.47 2.98
CA TYR A 21 -11.99 0.71 3.95
C TYR A 21 -11.36 0.75 5.35
N VAL A 22 -10.08 0.36 5.46
CA VAL A 22 -9.38 0.35 6.75
C VAL A 22 -9.23 1.76 7.31
N GLY A 23 -8.94 2.76 6.48
CA GLY A 23 -8.80 4.15 6.90
C GLY A 23 -10.11 4.78 7.42
N ILE A 24 -11.26 4.44 6.83
CA ILE A 24 -12.59 4.91 7.25
C ILE A 24 -13.07 4.16 8.48
N THR A 25 -12.96 2.83 8.49
CA THR A 25 -13.48 1.97 9.56
C THR A 25 -12.58 1.96 10.81
N ARG A 26 -11.28 2.23 10.65
CA ARG A 26 -10.31 2.42 11.75
C ARG A 26 -10.23 1.21 12.69
N SER A 27 -10.33 1.44 14.00
CA SER A 27 -10.29 0.39 15.04
C SER A 27 -11.49 -0.56 15.00
N ASN A 28 -12.52 -0.27 14.21
CA ASN A 28 -13.73 -1.09 14.09
C ASN A 28 -13.63 -2.12 12.95
N ILE A 29 -12.47 -2.30 12.32
CA ILE A 29 -12.27 -3.37 11.33
C ILE A 29 -12.37 -4.75 12.01
N PRO A 30 -12.80 -5.80 11.30
CA PRO A 30 -12.79 -7.16 11.83
C PRO A 30 -11.40 -7.56 12.32
N THR A 31 -11.31 -8.26 13.45
CA THR A 31 -10.03 -8.60 14.10
C THR A 31 -9.07 -9.40 13.21
N PHE A 32 -9.60 -10.18 12.26
CA PHE A 32 -8.80 -10.91 11.28
C PHE A 32 -8.11 -10.01 10.24
N MET A 33 -8.49 -8.74 10.12
CA MET A 33 -7.78 -7.78 9.26
C MET A 33 -6.39 -7.45 9.78
N TYR A 34 -6.20 -7.35 11.10
CA TYR A 34 -4.90 -6.96 11.64
C TYR A 34 -3.75 -7.90 11.22
N PRO A 35 -3.86 -9.24 11.34
CA PRO A 35 -2.81 -10.13 10.83
C PRO A 35 -2.67 -10.08 9.30
N ILE A 36 -3.75 -9.78 8.55
CA ILE A 36 -3.67 -9.55 7.10
C ILE A 36 -2.84 -8.30 6.80
N LEU A 37 -3.08 -7.19 7.49
CA LEU A 37 -2.32 -5.94 7.32
C LEU A 37 -0.85 -6.14 7.67
N THR A 38 -0.55 -6.84 8.76
CA THR A 38 0.84 -7.19 9.13
C THR A 38 1.50 -8.02 8.02
N THR A 39 0.84 -9.07 7.56
CA THR A 39 1.37 -9.95 6.51
C THR A 39 1.59 -9.20 5.19
N LEU A 40 0.63 -8.36 4.79
CA LEU A 40 0.75 -7.51 3.61
C LEU A 40 1.92 -6.53 3.74
N GLY A 41 2.09 -5.91 4.91
CA GLY A 41 3.22 -5.01 5.18
C GLY A 41 4.58 -5.70 4.96
N ILE A 42 4.76 -6.92 5.48
CA ILE A 42 5.98 -7.73 5.26
C ILE A 42 6.17 -8.02 3.77
N ILE A 43 5.13 -8.54 3.11
CA ILE A 43 5.19 -8.92 1.69
C ILE A 43 5.55 -7.71 0.81
N ILE A 44 4.93 -6.56 1.06
CA ILE A 44 5.18 -5.32 0.30
C ILE A 44 6.64 -4.89 0.46
N ILE A 45 7.16 -4.85 1.69
CA ILE A 45 8.56 -4.47 1.94
C ILE A 45 9.51 -5.41 1.18
N LEU A 46 9.34 -6.73 1.31
CA LEU A 46 10.21 -7.72 0.66
C LEU A 46 10.13 -7.65 -0.87
N TYR A 47 8.92 -7.64 -1.42
CA TYR A 47 8.69 -7.60 -2.86
C TYR A 47 9.24 -6.32 -3.50
N HIS A 48 8.98 -5.16 -2.88
CA HIS A 48 9.48 -3.91 -3.42
C HIS A 48 10.98 -3.75 -3.23
N SER A 49 11.57 -4.30 -2.17
CA SER A 49 13.04 -4.34 -1.99
C SER A 49 13.70 -5.16 -3.10
N PHE A 50 13.15 -6.33 -3.43
CA PHE A 50 13.62 -7.12 -4.56
C PHE A 50 13.52 -6.36 -5.91
N LYS A 51 12.41 -5.64 -6.13
CA LYS A 51 12.27 -4.80 -7.33
C LYS A 51 13.23 -3.61 -7.37
N VAL A 52 13.55 -2.99 -6.23
CA VAL A 52 14.61 -1.96 -6.14
C VAL A 52 15.92 -2.56 -6.64
N TYR A 53 16.32 -3.70 -6.08
CA TYR A 53 17.55 -4.38 -6.49
C TYR A 53 17.59 -4.59 -8.01
N LYS A 54 16.53 -5.17 -8.60
CA LYS A 54 16.47 -5.41 -10.05
C LYS A 54 16.55 -4.13 -10.88
N LYS A 55 15.87 -3.05 -10.48
CA LYS A 55 15.88 -1.77 -11.20
C LYS A 55 17.24 -1.07 -11.17
N LEU A 56 17.92 -1.11 -10.02
CA LEU A 56 19.23 -0.49 -9.87
C LEU A 56 20.29 -1.18 -10.76
N GLN A 57 20.20 -2.51 -10.92
CA GLN A 57 21.11 -3.26 -11.80
C GLN A 57 21.04 -2.84 -13.27
N VAL A 58 19.92 -2.26 -13.70
CA VAL A 58 19.70 -1.79 -15.09
C VAL A 58 19.64 -0.25 -15.18
N GLY A 59 20.10 0.46 -14.15
CA GLY A 59 20.14 1.92 -14.14
C GLY A 59 18.78 2.63 -14.09
N MET A 60 17.70 1.92 -13.74
CA MET A 60 16.35 2.51 -13.67
C MET A 60 16.06 3.11 -12.29
N ASN A 61 15.35 4.24 -12.25
CA ASN A 61 14.90 4.87 -11.02
C ASN A 61 13.79 4.06 -10.32
N PRO A 62 13.98 3.58 -9.07
CA PRO A 62 12.99 2.80 -8.34
C PRO A 62 12.17 3.63 -7.34
N TRP A 63 12.00 4.94 -7.52
CA TRP A 63 11.37 5.84 -6.53
C TRP A 63 10.01 5.36 -5.99
N VAL A 64 9.11 4.85 -6.84
CA VAL A 64 7.81 4.31 -6.38
C VAL A 64 8.02 3.12 -5.43
N ASN A 65 9.05 2.30 -5.66
CA ASN A 65 9.36 1.17 -4.79
C ASN A 65 9.84 1.64 -3.41
N TYR A 66 10.55 2.77 -3.31
CA TYR A 66 10.94 3.35 -2.03
C TYR A 66 9.73 3.81 -1.20
N ILE A 67 8.70 4.38 -1.83
CA ILE A 67 7.46 4.74 -1.14
C ILE A 67 6.82 3.51 -0.50
N HIS A 68 6.82 2.38 -1.19
CA HIS A 68 6.26 1.13 -0.65
C HIS A 68 7.07 0.60 0.54
N ILE A 69 8.40 0.69 0.46
CA ILE A 69 9.32 0.17 1.49
C ILE A 69 9.31 1.04 2.75
N PHE A 70 9.31 2.36 2.60
CA PHE A 70 9.51 3.29 3.72
C PHE A 70 8.21 3.91 4.26
N ILE A 71 7.12 3.84 3.52
CA ILE A 71 5.85 4.47 3.91
C ILE A 71 4.74 3.42 3.99
N VAL A 72 4.38 2.78 2.86
CA VAL A 72 3.20 1.90 2.80
C VAL A 72 3.37 0.66 3.68
N GLY A 73 4.45 -0.09 3.49
CA GLY A 73 4.73 -1.31 4.25
C GLY A 73 4.83 -1.07 5.76
N PRO A 74 5.65 -0.10 6.22
CA PRO A 74 5.76 0.23 7.64
C PRO A 74 4.44 0.70 8.27
N LEU A 75 3.62 1.45 7.54
CA LEU A 75 2.32 1.87 8.05
C LEU A 75 1.38 0.67 8.26
N LEU A 76 1.31 -0.24 7.29
CA LEU A 76 0.51 -1.47 7.39
C LEU A 76 0.98 -2.35 8.55
N LEU A 77 2.30 -2.52 8.70
CA LEU A 77 2.90 -3.22 9.84
C LEU A 77 2.51 -2.58 11.16
N TYR A 78 2.63 -1.25 11.27
CA TYR A 78 2.31 -0.52 12.48
C TYR A 78 0.84 -0.72 12.88
N ILE A 79 -0.09 -0.55 11.94
CA ILE A 79 -1.53 -0.73 12.20
C ILE A 79 -1.82 -2.20 12.58
N GLY A 80 -1.27 -3.15 11.85
CA GLY A 80 -1.49 -4.59 12.09
C GLY A 80 -0.94 -5.08 13.43
N LEU A 81 0.21 -4.56 13.87
CA LEU A 81 0.82 -4.93 15.16
C LEU A 81 0.15 -4.25 16.36
N ASN A 82 -0.25 -2.99 16.22
CA ASN A 82 -0.88 -2.22 17.31
C ASN A 82 -2.39 -2.47 17.44
N ARG A 83 -3.02 -3.02 16.40
CA ARG A 83 -4.43 -3.42 16.39
C ARG A 83 -5.36 -2.28 16.81
N GLU A 84 -6.26 -2.53 17.75
CA GLU A 84 -7.23 -1.56 18.26
C GLU A 84 -6.58 -0.40 19.03
N LYS A 85 -5.30 -0.54 19.43
CA LYS A 85 -4.54 0.53 20.11
C LYS A 85 -3.91 1.53 19.13
N THR A 86 -4.02 1.28 17.82
CA THR A 86 -3.51 2.17 16.78
C THR A 86 -4.16 3.56 16.90
N GLN A 87 -3.34 4.61 16.96
CA GLN A 87 -3.86 5.98 17.00
C GLN A 87 -4.55 6.36 15.68
N ARG A 88 -5.57 7.20 15.78
CA ARG A 88 -6.39 7.67 14.64
C ARG A 88 -5.56 8.18 13.46
N LEU A 89 -4.47 8.90 13.73
CA LEU A 89 -3.54 9.43 12.73
C LEU A 89 -3.10 8.36 11.72
N TYR A 90 -2.75 7.15 12.16
CA TYR A 90 -2.20 6.12 11.27
C TYR A 90 -3.27 5.58 10.31
N PHE A 91 -4.52 5.48 10.75
CA PHE A 91 -5.63 5.16 9.86
C PHE A 91 -5.90 6.29 8.85
N GLU A 92 -5.79 7.55 9.27
CA GLU A 92 -5.95 8.70 8.37
C GLU A 92 -4.81 8.82 7.35
N LEU A 93 -3.57 8.48 7.74
CA LEU A 93 -2.46 8.35 6.80
C LEU A 93 -2.73 7.24 5.77
N LEU A 94 -3.28 6.10 6.21
CA LEU A 94 -3.64 5.01 5.29
C LEU A 94 -4.77 5.44 4.34
N LEU A 95 -5.75 6.19 4.85
CA LEU A 95 -6.83 6.78 4.05
C LEU A 95 -6.28 7.70 2.96
N MET A 96 -5.34 8.60 3.31
CA MET A 96 -4.67 9.49 2.36
C MET A 96 -3.91 8.70 1.30
N LEU A 97 -3.22 7.62 1.68
CA LEU A 97 -2.54 6.73 0.73
C LEU A 97 -3.53 6.00 -0.19
N GLY A 98 -4.75 5.68 0.29
CA GLY A 98 -5.83 5.14 -0.54
C GLY A 98 -6.23 6.10 -1.66
N PHE A 99 -6.46 7.38 -1.33
CA PHE A 99 -6.71 8.42 -2.34
C PHE A 99 -5.53 8.62 -3.28
N ALA A 100 -4.30 8.65 -2.75
CA ALA A 100 -3.09 8.80 -3.56
C ALA A 100 -2.91 7.62 -4.54
N SER A 101 -3.18 6.39 -4.09
CA SER A 101 -3.13 5.19 -4.95
C SER A 101 -4.13 5.28 -6.09
N ILE A 102 -5.40 5.59 -5.78
CA ILE A 102 -6.46 5.72 -6.80
C ILE A 102 -6.16 6.86 -7.76
N GLY A 103 -5.77 8.04 -7.25
CA GLY A 103 -5.47 9.22 -8.06
C GLY A 103 -4.27 9.03 -8.97
N TYR A 104 -3.14 8.54 -8.44
CA TYR A 104 -1.92 8.29 -9.20
C TYR A 104 -2.17 7.24 -10.30
N HIS A 105 -2.76 6.10 -9.94
CA HIS A 105 -2.99 5.04 -10.93
C HIS A 105 -4.11 5.37 -11.90
N GLY A 106 -5.13 6.13 -11.48
CA GLY A 106 -6.20 6.63 -12.34
C GLY A 106 -5.68 7.61 -13.40
N TYR A 107 -4.78 8.52 -13.03
CA TYR A 107 -4.14 9.45 -13.96
C TYR A 107 -3.41 8.72 -15.10
N TYR A 108 -2.60 7.70 -14.79
CA TYR A 108 -1.85 6.90 -15.78
C TYR A 108 -2.70 5.83 -16.49
N LEU A 109 -3.94 5.63 -16.06
CA LEU A 109 -4.87 4.77 -16.79
C LEU A 109 -5.45 5.50 -18.02
N ILE A 110 -5.55 6.82 -17.93
CA ILE A 110 -6.17 7.68 -18.95
C ILE A 110 -5.17 8.55 -19.73
N ASN A 111 -3.93 8.70 -19.26
CA ASN A 111 -2.82 9.42 -19.92
C ASN A 111 -1.61 8.49 -20.09
#